data_AF-A0A353RLH2-F1
#
_entry.id   AF-A0A353RLH2-F1
#
_cell.length_a   1.000
_cell.length_b   1.000
_cell.length_c   1.000
_cell.angle_alpha   90.00
_cell.angle_beta   90.00
_cell.angle_gamma   90.00
#
_symmetry.space_group_name_H-M   'P 1'
#
loop_
_entity.id
_entity.type
_entity.pdbx_description
1 polymer ?
#
loop_
_entity_poly.entity_id
_entity_poly.type
_entity_poly.pdbx_seq_one_letter_code
_entity_poly.pdbx_strand_id
1 'polypeptide(L)'
;MLFFACTPEQYDLDAKDVTPDDLVEGLAYTITHDPVNPNIVYLESKMGDRYTALWEHPQGRSQEKKVTLQIPFDGTYTVRFGVQTRGGVVYGEPATFTIQDFYAGFVTNELWTLLTGGVGASKTWIPDNGQYGLAPGELSYADPGGTVEWNNWSPNWEPAAGFTMAAGDNPIWESSMTFDLINGANVSIDDRSTGGVGVRKGSFMLNTDEHTITFTDVDLLHTAGWNHMTSNWKKDLKILTMTENQLRIGILRQKDTSGEDPWWIIWNFVNKAYADNYEAPAQEIFPTLPDDWRDYVEPKTNLVTTYKLSDDKPFDWCNLDGSQKGIGNIAARSGVEEVTLVLNSGTGDYTLTDIAGVEHKGKYSLSDEGVYTFSEPLPEIVLSTDGRALFKTNPDRTLRIMSYETSDFTGGLTDLWLASKELDDQANLYQYMGYHFVAQTAGAVKSYKATMHFFDLGWIFTVSEPLFISGDGDYTFVIAGASDAPYGMYLDIQKILKENPNMDVAIKEIKVDGAAIPFDDTAIDRGVGDDATTARRYILNPWGATAGDAPNYVFGSSIAVTVTVKMDNGTPFIVEEE
;
A
#
# COMPACT_ATOMS: atom_id res chain seq x y z
N MET A 1 -1.00 -38.95 78.76
CA MET A 1 -2.02 -39.73 78.03
C MET A 1 -3.08 -38.77 77.53
N LEU A 2 -3.08 -38.52 76.22
CA LEU A 2 -4.24 -38.14 75.42
C LEU A 2 -3.74 -38.24 73.97
N PHE A 3 -4.17 -39.31 73.30
CA PHE A 3 -3.81 -39.62 71.93
C PHE A 3 -4.47 -38.62 70.99
N PHE A 4 -3.68 -37.94 70.15
CA PHE A 4 -4.17 -37.34 68.92
C PHE A 4 -4.40 -38.48 67.92
N ALA A 5 -5.66 -38.75 67.60
CA ALA A 5 -6.02 -39.54 66.43
C ALA A 5 -6.15 -38.57 65.25
N CYS A 6 -5.19 -38.62 64.32
CA CYS A 6 -5.37 -38.06 62.98
C CYS A 6 -6.54 -38.79 62.32
N THR A 7 -7.56 -38.04 61.89
CA THR A 7 -8.49 -38.52 60.87
C THR A 7 -7.67 -38.74 59.60
N PRO A 8 -7.75 -39.90 58.93
CA PRO A 8 -7.06 -40.08 57.66
C PRO A 8 -7.62 -39.08 56.65
N GLU A 9 -6.75 -38.28 56.03
CA GLU A 9 -7.09 -37.56 54.80
C GLU A 9 -7.40 -38.60 53.73
N GLN A 10 -8.62 -38.56 53.22
CA GLN A 10 -9.09 -39.44 52.16
C GLN A 10 -8.52 -38.91 50.83
N TYR A 11 -7.40 -39.49 50.37
CA TYR A 11 -6.83 -39.26 49.04
C TYR A 11 -7.49 -40.17 47.99
N ASP A 12 -8.82 -40.31 48.02
CA ASP A 12 -9.53 -40.88 46.87
C ASP A 12 -9.72 -39.75 45.86
N LEU A 13 -9.17 -39.92 44.66
CA LEU A 13 -9.72 -39.25 43.49
C LEU A 13 -11.16 -39.77 43.36
N ASP A 14 -12.14 -38.90 43.57
CA ASP A 14 -13.56 -39.20 43.33
C ASP A 14 -13.73 -39.95 41.99
N ALA A 15 -14.71 -40.85 41.95
CA ALA A 15 -14.94 -41.79 40.84
C ALA A 15 -14.90 -41.13 39.45
N LYS A 16 -14.36 -41.88 38.48
CA LYS A 16 -14.30 -41.56 37.03
C LYS A 16 -15.60 -40.89 36.58
N ASP A 17 -15.53 -39.60 36.21
CA ASP A 17 -16.70 -38.73 36.02
C ASP A 17 -17.57 -39.17 34.82
N VAL A 18 -16.98 -39.34 33.64
CA VAL A 18 -17.59 -39.89 32.40
C VAL A 18 -16.46 -40.45 31.51
N THR A 19 -16.70 -41.58 30.83
CA THR A 19 -15.78 -42.16 29.84
C THR A 19 -16.41 -42.19 28.43
N PRO A 20 -15.61 -42.37 27.35
CA PRO A 20 -16.16 -42.52 26.00
C PRO A 20 -17.25 -43.59 25.89
N ASP A 21 -17.10 -44.71 26.61
CA ASP A 21 -18.05 -45.84 26.62
C ASP A 21 -19.38 -45.49 27.29
N ASP A 22 -19.45 -44.43 28.09
CA ASP A 22 -20.69 -43.94 28.71
C ASP A 22 -21.49 -43.04 27.74
N LEU A 23 -20.86 -42.53 26.68
CA LEU A 23 -21.45 -41.61 25.71
C LEU A 23 -22.11 -42.37 24.55
N VAL A 24 -23.15 -43.14 24.87
CA VAL A 24 -23.88 -44.00 23.93
C VAL A 24 -25.22 -43.38 23.50
N GLU A 25 -25.56 -43.47 22.21
CA GLU A 25 -26.85 -43.06 21.67
C GLU A 25 -28.01 -43.86 22.32
N GLY A 26 -29.09 -43.17 22.67
CA GLY A 26 -30.24 -43.71 23.42
C GLY A 26 -30.08 -43.64 24.94
N LEU A 27 -28.86 -43.44 25.46
CA LEU A 27 -28.57 -43.31 26.89
C LEU A 27 -28.07 -41.91 27.25
N ALA A 28 -26.90 -41.52 26.72
CA ALA A 28 -26.27 -40.23 26.99
C ALA A 28 -26.78 -39.11 26.08
N TYR A 29 -27.26 -39.47 24.89
CA TYR A 29 -27.82 -38.53 23.92
C TYR A 29 -28.77 -39.25 22.96
N THR A 30 -29.55 -38.50 22.17
CA THR A 30 -30.45 -39.07 21.16
C THR A 30 -30.32 -38.33 19.82
N ILE A 31 -30.44 -39.08 18.72
CA ILE A 31 -30.60 -38.55 17.36
C ILE A 31 -32.00 -38.96 16.88
N THR A 32 -32.86 -37.99 16.56
CA THR A 32 -34.26 -38.29 16.19
C THR A 32 -34.71 -37.45 15.01
N HIS A 33 -35.44 -38.06 14.07
CA HIS A 33 -36.04 -37.35 12.94
C HIS A 33 -37.37 -36.72 13.36
N ASP A 34 -37.67 -35.55 12.81
CA ASP A 34 -38.99 -34.96 12.96
C ASP A 34 -40.05 -35.84 12.26
N PRO A 35 -41.21 -36.09 12.91
CA PRO A 35 -42.22 -36.99 12.38
C PRO A 35 -42.97 -36.43 11.16
N VAL A 36 -42.89 -35.12 10.90
CA VAL A 36 -43.55 -34.47 9.76
C VAL A 36 -42.55 -34.24 8.62
N ASN A 37 -41.35 -33.77 8.94
CA ASN A 37 -40.29 -33.55 7.96
C ASN A 37 -39.01 -34.30 8.36
N PRO A 38 -38.76 -35.52 7.84
CA PRO A 38 -37.63 -36.34 8.25
C PRO A 38 -36.25 -35.74 7.92
N ASN A 39 -36.19 -34.66 7.12
CA ASN A 39 -34.97 -33.88 6.87
C ASN A 39 -34.59 -32.98 8.07
N ILE A 40 -35.47 -32.81 9.06
CA ILE A 40 -35.16 -32.17 10.34
C ILE A 40 -34.71 -33.25 11.32
N VAL A 41 -33.51 -33.10 11.87
CA VAL A 41 -32.90 -34.03 12.82
C VAL A 41 -32.62 -33.30 14.14
N TYR A 42 -33.13 -33.82 15.24
CA TYR A 42 -32.90 -33.31 16.58
C TYR A 42 -31.79 -34.12 17.26
N LEU A 43 -30.75 -33.42 17.70
CA LEU A 43 -29.73 -33.94 18.60
C LEU A 43 -30.08 -33.46 20.01
N GLU A 44 -30.09 -34.34 21.00
CA GLU A 44 -30.41 -33.95 22.38
C GLU A 44 -29.53 -34.67 23.38
N SER A 45 -28.84 -33.92 24.24
CA SER A 45 -28.06 -34.43 25.36
C SER A 45 -29.01 -34.85 26.48
N LYS A 46 -28.83 -36.08 26.96
CA LYS A 46 -29.52 -36.62 28.13
C LYS A 46 -28.64 -36.58 29.38
N MET A 47 -27.43 -36.02 29.26
CA MET A 47 -26.53 -35.81 30.37
C MET A 47 -27.11 -34.74 31.32
N GLY A 48 -26.85 -34.90 32.62
CA GLY A 48 -27.31 -33.95 33.64
C GLY A 48 -26.69 -32.57 33.46
N ASP A 49 -27.33 -31.53 34.00
CA ASP A 49 -26.98 -30.11 33.76
C ASP A 49 -25.57 -29.71 34.25
N ARG A 50 -24.88 -30.59 34.98
CA ARG A 50 -23.47 -30.42 35.36
C ARG A 50 -22.48 -30.64 34.20
N TYR A 51 -22.94 -31.19 33.07
CA TYR A 51 -22.12 -31.42 31.88
C TYR A 51 -22.53 -30.49 30.75
N THR A 52 -21.56 -29.77 30.19
CA THR A 52 -21.77 -29.03 28.94
C THR A 52 -21.69 -30.01 27.77
N ALA A 53 -22.74 -30.06 26.95
CA ALA A 53 -22.78 -30.85 25.72
C ALA A 53 -21.78 -30.31 24.70
N LEU A 54 -21.19 -31.19 23.89
CA LEU A 54 -20.33 -30.84 22.77
C LEU A 54 -20.74 -31.70 21.58
N TRP A 55 -21.16 -31.08 20.49
CA TRP A 55 -21.58 -31.76 19.27
C TRP A 55 -20.62 -31.44 18.13
N GLU A 56 -20.23 -32.46 17.37
CA GLU A 56 -19.70 -32.32 16.02
C GLU A 56 -20.70 -32.98 15.06
N HIS A 57 -21.27 -32.22 14.12
CA HIS A 57 -22.35 -32.64 13.23
C HIS A 57 -22.12 -32.07 11.81
N PRO A 58 -22.91 -32.47 10.79
CA PRO A 58 -22.66 -32.05 9.40
C PRO A 58 -22.67 -30.53 9.16
N GLN A 59 -23.39 -29.78 10.00
CA GLN A 59 -23.49 -28.31 9.95
C GLN A 59 -22.57 -27.62 10.98
N GLY A 60 -21.61 -28.37 11.54
CA GLY A 60 -20.57 -27.86 12.42
C GLY A 60 -20.61 -28.27 13.87
N ARG A 61 -20.42 -27.30 14.78
CA ARG A 61 -20.26 -27.57 16.22
C ARG A 61 -21.25 -26.79 17.05
N SER A 62 -21.74 -27.43 18.11
CA SER A 62 -22.65 -26.78 19.05
C SER A 62 -22.39 -27.24 20.47
N GLN A 63 -22.63 -26.37 21.44
CA GLN A 63 -22.62 -26.71 22.87
C GLN A 63 -24.03 -26.80 23.47
N GLU A 64 -25.06 -26.64 22.63
CA GLU A 64 -26.43 -26.64 23.07
C GLU A 64 -26.88 -28.02 23.55
N LYS A 65 -27.72 -28.03 24.58
CA LYS A 65 -28.32 -29.28 25.09
C LYS A 65 -29.21 -29.93 24.03
N LYS A 66 -29.83 -29.12 23.17
CA LYS A 66 -30.63 -29.57 22.03
C LYS A 66 -30.24 -28.80 20.77
N VAL A 67 -29.90 -29.52 19.71
CA VAL A 67 -29.55 -28.97 18.39
C VAL A 67 -30.57 -29.44 17.37
N THR A 68 -30.97 -28.56 16.45
CA THR A 68 -31.83 -28.90 15.33
C THR A 68 -31.02 -28.77 14.04
N LEU A 69 -30.88 -29.85 13.30
CA LEU A 69 -30.24 -29.88 12.00
C LEU A 69 -31.29 -29.91 10.91
N GLN A 70 -31.13 -29.08 9.89
CA GLN A 70 -31.98 -29.07 8.70
C GLN A 70 -31.17 -29.58 7.53
N ILE A 71 -31.24 -30.88 7.23
CA ILE A 71 -30.36 -31.54 6.26
C ILE A 71 -31.12 -31.72 4.93
N PRO A 72 -30.82 -30.90 3.89
CA PRO A 72 -31.57 -30.94 2.64
C PRO A 72 -31.34 -32.20 1.82
N PHE A 73 -30.12 -32.74 1.77
CA PHE A 73 -29.75 -33.79 0.81
C PHE A 73 -29.91 -35.19 1.39
N ASP A 74 -30.31 -36.13 0.55
CA ASP A 74 -30.28 -37.54 0.88
C ASP A 74 -28.84 -38.04 1.05
N GLY A 75 -28.61 -38.92 2.02
CA GLY A 75 -27.28 -39.40 2.35
C GLY A 75 -27.14 -39.87 3.79
N THR A 76 -25.96 -40.43 4.10
CA THR A 76 -25.58 -40.85 5.45
C THR A 76 -24.66 -39.81 6.07
N TYR A 77 -25.00 -39.38 7.27
CA TYR A 77 -24.35 -38.32 8.00
C TYR A 77 -23.85 -38.84 9.34
N THR A 78 -22.79 -38.22 9.86
CA THR A 78 -22.16 -38.61 11.12
C THR A 78 -22.31 -37.50 12.16
N VAL A 79 -22.57 -37.89 13.40
CA VAL A 79 -22.58 -37.02 14.59
C VAL A 79 -21.65 -37.60 15.64
N ARG A 80 -20.84 -36.75 16.26
CA ARG A 80 -20.03 -37.11 17.41
C ARG A 80 -20.48 -36.30 18.62
N PHE A 81 -20.84 -37.00 19.68
CA PHE A 81 -21.22 -36.38 20.95
C PHE A 81 -20.06 -36.43 21.95
N GLY A 82 -19.90 -35.37 22.71
CA GLY A 82 -18.95 -35.24 23.80
C GLY A 82 -19.53 -34.42 24.95
N VAL A 83 -18.81 -34.43 26.06
CA VAL A 83 -19.09 -33.58 27.23
C VAL A 83 -17.82 -32.97 27.79
N GLN A 84 -17.93 -31.74 28.28
CA GLN A 84 -16.89 -31.15 29.12
C GLN A 84 -16.98 -31.72 30.54
N THR A 85 -15.90 -32.37 31.00
CA THR A 85 -15.77 -32.87 32.39
C THR A 85 -14.73 -32.05 33.16
N ARG A 86 -14.59 -32.30 34.47
CA ARG A 86 -13.48 -31.73 35.28
C ARG A 86 -12.09 -32.15 34.76
N GLY A 87 -11.99 -33.30 34.10
CA GLY A 87 -10.75 -33.83 33.53
C GLY A 87 -10.48 -33.40 32.09
N GLY A 88 -11.28 -32.49 31.53
CA GLY A 88 -11.22 -32.12 30.12
C GLY A 88 -12.38 -32.69 29.30
N VAL A 89 -12.30 -32.52 27.98
CA VAL A 89 -13.32 -32.97 27.04
C VAL A 89 -13.25 -34.48 26.84
N VAL A 90 -14.39 -35.15 26.92
CA VAL A 90 -14.53 -36.57 26.58
C VAL A 90 -15.49 -36.67 25.40
N TYR A 91 -15.06 -37.34 24.32
CA TYR A 91 -15.89 -37.65 23.16
C TYR A 91 -16.16 -39.14 23.09
N GLY A 92 -17.39 -39.51 22.72
CA GLY A 92 -17.75 -40.88 22.37
C GLY A 92 -17.36 -41.24 20.94
N GLU A 93 -17.70 -42.48 20.56
CA GLU A 93 -17.64 -42.93 19.18
C GLU A 93 -18.70 -42.21 18.32
N PRO A 94 -18.42 -41.92 17.04
CA PRO A 94 -19.39 -41.27 16.17
C PRO A 94 -20.61 -42.17 15.87
N ALA A 95 -21.80 -41.60 15.93
CA ALA A 95 -23.05 -42.20 15.47
C ALA A 95 -23.40 -41.72 14.05
N THR A 96 -24.25 -42.47 13.36
CA THR A 96 -24.67 -42.15 11.99
C THR A 96 -26.19 -42.11 11.85
N PHE A 97 -26.69 -41.19 11.03
CA PHE A 97 -28.11 -41.10 10.65
C PHE A 97 -28.24 -40.94 9.13
N THR A 98 -29.43 -41.21 8.57
CA THR A 98 -29.65 -41.19 7.12
C THR A 98 -30.83 -40.29 6.77
N ILE A 99 -30.64 -39.39 5.80
CA ILE A 99 -31.71 -38.69 5.11
C ILE A 99 -32.06 -39.46 3.84
N GLN A 100 -33.34 -39.76 3.64
CA GLN A 100 -33.79 -40.61 2.53
C GLN A 100 -34.05 -39.84 1.24
N ASP A 101 -34.61 -38.64 1.35
CA ASP A 101 -35.06 -37.84 0.21
C ASP A 101 -34.56 -36.40 0.31
N PHE A 102 -34.29 -35.80 -0.85
CA PHE A 102 -33.96 -34.38 -0.94
C PHE A 102 -35.16 -33.48 -0.56
N TYR A 103 -34.92 -32.47 0.29
CA TYR A 103 -35.90 -31.44 0.65
C TYR A 103 -35.44 -30.04 0.25
N ALA A 104 -35.98 -29.54 -0.88
CA ALA A 104 -35.65 -28.24 -1.45
C ALA A 104 -35.92 -27.05 -0.50
N GLY A 105 -36.84 -27.20 0.45
CA GLY A 105 -37.19 -26.12 1.40
C GLY A 105 -36.05 -25.69 2.34
N PHE A 106 -34.97 -26.48 2.45
CA PHE A 106 -33.77 -26.10 3.23
C PHE A 106 -32.64 -25.51 2.38
N VAL A 107 -32.88 -25.29 1.09
CA VAL A 107 -31.90 -24.72 0.14
C VAL A 107 -32.38 -23.38 -0.43
N THR A 108 -33.30 -22.70 0.27
CA THR A 108 -33.90 -21.44 -0.18
C THR A 108 -33.14 -20.20 0.29
N ASN A 109 -32.19 -20.35 1.21
CA ASN A 109 -31.35 -19.25 1.66
C ASN A 109 -30.45 -18.77 0.50
N GLU A 110 -30.31 -17.45 0.35
CA GLU A 110 -29.54 -16.81 -0.73
C GLU A 110 -28.08 -17.29 -0.78
N LEU A 111 -27.46 -17.66 0.34
CA LEU A 111 -26.09 -18.17 0.39
C LEU A 111 -25.87 -19.40 -0.49
N TRP A 112 -26.88 -20.28 -0.60
CA TRP A 112 -26.80 -21.44 -1.51
C TRP A 112 -26.73 -20.99 -2.97
N THR A 113 -27.52 -19.97 -3.33
CA THR A 113 -27.54 -19.43 -4.69
C THR A 113 -26.25 -18.68 -4.99
N LEU A 114 -25.76 -17.87 -4.05
CA LEU A 114 -24.49 -17.16 -4.21
C LEU A 114 -23.32 -18.14 -4.41
N LEU A 115 -23.24 -19.21 -3.61
CA LEU A 115 -22.14 -20.16 -3.69
C LEU A 115 -22.17 -21.04 -4.95
N THR A 116 -23.36 -21.46 -5.40
CA THR A 116 -23.51 -22.55 -6.38
C THR A 116 -24.27 -22.19 -7.67
N GLY A 117 -24.95 -21.04 -7.69
CA GLY A 117 -25.95 -20.70 -8.71
C GLY A 117 -27.36 -21.23 -8.41
N GLY A 118 -27.55 -21.98 -7.32
CA GLY A 118 -28.84 -22.53 -6.89
C GLY A 118 -29.06 -23.98 -7.33
N VAL A 119 -30.24 -24.52 -7.03
CA VAL A 119 -30.58 -25.94 -7.28
C VAL A 119 -30.46 -26.26 -8.78
N GLY A 120 -29.71 -27.32 -9.11
CA GLY A 120 -29.49 -27.76 -10.48
C GLY A 120 -28.45 -26.94 -11.26
N ALA A 121 -27.78 -25.99 -10.60
CA ALA A 121 -26.71 -25.19 -11.18
C ALA A 121 -25.34 -25.53 -10.59
N SER A 122 -24.30 -24.96 -11.21
CA SER A 122 -22.92 -25.04 -10.78
C SER A 122 -22.26 -23.66 -10.89
N LYS A 123 -21.39 -23.32 -9.94
CA LYS A 123 -20.58 -22.10 -9.97
C LYS A 123 -19.13 -22.42 -9.63
N THR A 124 -18.20 -21.81 -10.37
CA THR A 124 -16.76 -22.00 -10.20
C THR A 124 -16.13 -20.75 -9.61
N TRP A 125 -15.30 -20.95 -8.59
CA TRP A 125 -14.53 -19.93 -7.90
C TRP A 125 -13.04 -20.17 -8.18
N ILE A 126 -12.29 -19.10 -8.45
CA ILE A 126 -10.83 -19.12 -8.61
C ILE A 126 -10.20 -18.18 -7.58
N PRO A 127 -8.95 -18.41 -7.15
CA PRO A 127 -8.29 -17.47 -6.23
C PRO A 127 -8.18 -16.07 -6.84
N ASP A 128 -8.44 -15.04 -6.04
CA ASP A 128 -8.29 -13.65 -6.49
C ASP A 128 -6.80 -13.33 -6.70
N ASN A 129 -6.47 -12.73 -7.84
CA ASN A 129 -5.10 -12.40 -8.21
C ASN A 129 -4.85 -10.87 -8.21
N GLY A 130 -5.76 -10.09 -7.63
CA GLY A 130 -5.61 -8.63 -7.54
C GLY A 130 -6.21 -7.87 -8.72
N GLN A 131 -6.65 -8.54 -9.79
CA GLN A 131 -7.00 -7.87 -11.05
C GLN A 131 -8.47 -7.48 -11.16
N TYR A 132 -9.35 -7.98 -10.29
CA TYR A 132 -10.81 -7.93 -10.48
C TYR A 132 -11.54 -6.87 -9.65
N GLY A 133 -10.79 -6.00 -8.96
CA GLY A 133 -11.34 -4.92 -8.12
C GLY A 133 -12.02 -5.41 -6.82
N LEU A 134 -11.71 -6.63 -6.36
CA LEU A 134 -12.38 -7.28 -5.22
C LEU A 134 -11.45 -7.48 -4.01
N ALA A 135 -10.26 -8.06 -4.21
CA ALA A 135 -9.20 -8.13 -3.22
C ALA A 135 -7.85 -7.83 -3.90
N PRO A 136 -6.81 -7.38 -3.16
CA PRO A 136 -5.46 -7.17 -3.72
C PRO A 136 -4.73 -8.45 -4.13
N GLY A 137 -5.20 -9.62 -3.70
CA GLY A 137 -4.58 -10.92 -3.94
C GLY A 137 -5.34 -12.06 -3.25
N GLU A 138 -4.76 -13.26 -3.27
CA GLU A 138 -5.43 -14.50 -2.85
C GLU A 138 -5.69 -14.59 -1.34
N LEU A 139 -5.12 -13.67 -0.55
CA LEU A 139 -5.08 -13.75 0.90
C LEU A 139 -5.31 -12.41 1.57
N SER A 140 -6.02 -12.44 2.69
CA SER A 140 -6.15 -11.33 3.65
C SER A 140 -5.91 -11.84 5.08
N TYR A 141 -5.59 -10.94 5.99
CA TYR A 141 -5.35 -11.22 7.40
C TYR A 141 -6.30 -10.42 8.29
N ALA A 142 -6.89 -11.05 9.32
CA ALA A 142 -7.64 -10.34 10.38
C ALA A 142 -7.21 -10.70 11.82
N ASP A 143 -7.17 -9.69 12.70
CA ASP A 143 -6.65 -9.82 14.07
C ASP A 143 -7.61 -10.71 14.89
N PRO A 144 -7.12 -11.78 15.55
CA PRO A 144 -7.95 -12.63 16.40
C PRO A 144 -8.52 -11.88 17.63
N GLY A 145 -7.93 -10.76 18.03
CA GLY A 145 -8.46 -9.87 19.07
C GLY A 145 -9.65 -9.02 18.61
N GLY A 146 -9.89 -8.92 17.29
CA GLY A 146 -11.01 -8.22 16.69
C GLY A 146 -12.24 -9.09 16.44
N THR A 147 -13.29 -8.49 15.89
CA THR A 147 -14.46 -9.24 15.41
C THR A 147 -14.18 -9.79 14.01
N VAL A 148 -14.35 -11.10 13.83
CA VAL A 148 -14.14 -11.79 12.56
C VAL A 148 -15.34 -12.70 12.30
N GLU A 149 -16.44 -12.06 11.90
CA GLU A 149 -17.74 -12.69 11.62
C GLU A 149 -18.29 -12.24 10.25
N TRP A 150 -19.33 -12.93 9.77
CA TRP A 150 -20.01 -12.62 8.51
C TRP A 150 -20.34 -11.13 8.36
N ASN A 151 -19.76 -10.51 7.33
CA ASN A 151 -19.87 -9.07 7.00
C ASN A 151 -19.61 -8.11 8.18
N ASN A 152 -18.95 -8.59 9.23
CA ASN A 152 -18.56 -7.82 10.40
C ASN A 152 -17.12 -8.16 10.78
N TRP A 153 -16.21 -7.69 9.94
CA TRP A 153 -14.78 -7.87 10.08
C TRP A 153 -14.07 -6.79 9.23
N SER A 154 -12.81 -6.50 9.56
CA SER A 154 -11.94 -5.66 8.75
C SER A 154 -10.60 -6.36 8.57
N PRO A 155 -10.01 -6.33 7.37
CA PRO A 155 -8.66 -6.82 7.20
C PRO A 155 -7.68 -5.89 7.95
N ASN A 156 -6.74 -6.49 8.65
CA ASN A 156 -5.59 -5.76 9.19
C ASN A 156 -4.50 -5.59 8.12
N TRP A 157 -4.39 -6.58 7.22
CA TRP A 157 -3.44 -6.55 6.12
C TRP A 157 -3.96 -7.41 4.96
N GLU A 158 -3.88 -6.88 3.74
CA GLU A 158 -4.21 -7.59 2.50
C GLU A 158 -2.99 -7.55 1.59
N PRO A 159 -2.13 -8.58 1.59
CA PRO A 159 -1.00 -8.62 0.69
C PRO A 159 -1.44 -8.63 -0.77
N ALA A 160 -0.58 -8.09 -1.64
CA ALA A 160 -0.74 -8.25 -3.07
C ALA A 160 -0.62 -9.73 -3.49
N ALA A 161 -1.14 -10.02 -4.67
CA ALA A 161 -1.12 -11.34 -5.27
C ALA A 161 0.31 -11.95 -5.27
N GLY A 162 0.42 -13.22 -4.85
CA GLY A 162 1.63 -14.03 -4.97
C GLY A 162 2.40 -14.14 -3.67
N PHE A 163 1.86 -13.57 -2.59
CA PHE A 163 2.43 -13.63 -1.25
C PHE A 163 2.61 -15.04 -0.73
N THR A 164 1.75 -15.97 -1.18
CA THR A 164 1.79 -17.36 -0.72
C THR A 164 2.86 -18.22 -1.41
N MET A 165 3.63 -17.65 -2.34
CA MET A 165 4.50 -18.39 -3.25
C MET A 165 6.00 -18.12 -3.02
N ALA A 166 6.84 -19.13 -3.25
CA ALA A 166 8.27 -18.91 -3.40
C ALA A 166 8.63 -18.57 -4.86
N ALA A 167 9.80 -17.96 -5.06
CA ALA A 167 10.30 -17.67 -6.39
C ALA A 167 10.43 -18.96 -7.23
N GLY A 168 9.75 -19.00 -8.37
CA GLY A 168 9.75 -20.15 -9.29
C GLY A 168 8.63 -21.16 -9.07
N ASP A 169 7.74 -20.94 -8.09
CA ASP A 169 6.55 -21.78 -7.92
C ASP A 169 5.46 -21.46 -8.94
N ASN A 170 4.67 -22.48 -9.29
CA ASN A 170 3.40 -22.30 -10.00
C ASN A 170 2.37 -21.67 -9.05
N PRO A 171 1.68 -20.60 -9.49
CA PRO A 171 0.71 -19.91 -8.67
C PRO A 171 -0.55 -20.74 -8.44
N ILE A 172 -1.25 -20.41 -7.35
CA ILE A 172 -2.59 -20.96 -7.08
C ILE A 172 -3.65 -20.42 -8.07
N TRP A 173 -3.37 -19.38 -8.87
CA TRP A 173 -4.36 -18.72 -9.73
C TRP A 173 -4.85 -19.55 -10.92
N GLU A 174 -4.16 -20.64 -11.27
CA GLU A 174 -4.68 -21.63 -12.23
C GLU A 174 -5.59 -22.69 -11.57
N SER A 175 -5.67 -22.68 -10.23
CA SER A 175 -6.52 -23.57 -9.46
C SER A 175 -7.98 -23.10 -9.45
N SER A 176 -8.90 -24.02 -9.19
CA SER A 176 -10.33 -23.69 -9.09
C SER A 176 -11.09 -24.57 -8.09
N MET A 177 -12.21 -24.05 -7.62
CA MET A 177 -13.16 -24.74 -6.78
C MET A 177 -14.56 -24.60 -7.40
N THR A 178 -15.15 -25.70 -7.81
CA THR A 178 -16.50 -25.72 -8.41
C THR A 178 -17.48 -26.33 -7.42
N PHE A 179 -18.51 -25.57 -7.05
CA PHE A 179 -19.63 -26.07 -6.27
C PHE A 179 -20.85 -26.27 -7.17
N ASP A 180 -21.60 -27.33 -6.92
CA ASP A 180 -22.86 -27.57 -7.59
C ASP A 180 -23.93 -28.11 -6.64
N LEU A 181 -25.18 -27.88 -7.03
CA LEU A 181 -26.37 -28.49 -6.42
C LEU A 181 -27.04 -29.45 -7.40
N ILE A 182 -26.24 -30.26 -8.11
CA ILE A 182 -26.71 -31.22 -9.11
C ILE A 182 -26.68 -32.62 -8.47
N ASN A 183 -27.87 -33.12 -8.10
CA ASN A 183 -28.03 -34.41 -7.41
C ASN A 183 -27.31 -34.49 -6.04
N GLY A 184 -27.14 -33.36 -5.36
CA GLY A 184 -26.47 -33.26 -4.06
C GLY A 184 -25.67 -31.96 -3.94
N ALA A 185 -25.13 -31.68 -2.75
CA ALA A 185 -24.16 -30.59 -2.56
C ALA A 185 -22.74 -31.10 -2.80
N ASN A 186 -22.24 -30.89 -4.02
CA ASN A 186 -20.95 -31.38 -4.46
C ASN A 186 -19.93 -30.26 -4.58
N VAL A 187 -18.66 -30.62 -4.38
CA VAL A 187 -17.53 -29.72 -4.60
C VAL A 187 -16.39 -30.46 -5.31
N SER A 188 -15.81 -29.81 -6.30
CA SER A 188 -14.62 -30.27 -7.02
C SER A 188 -13.53 -29.21 -6.88
N ILE A 189 -12.39 -29.60 -6.32
CA ILE A 189 -11.19 -28.77 -6.21
C ILE A 189 -10.22 -29.22 -7.29
N ASP A 190 -9.67 -28.31 -8.08
CA ASP A 190 -8.55 -28.55 -8.98
C ASP A 190 -7.37 -27.68 -8.54
N ASP A 191 -6.41 -28.25 -7.81
CA ASP A 191 -5.24 -27.53 -7.30
C ASP A 191 -4.03 -27.69 -8.23
N ARG A 192 -3.67 -26.60 -8.90
CA ARG A 192 -2.58 -26.47 -9.87
C ARG A 192 -1.33 -25.78 -9.32
N SER A 193 -1.33 -25.40 -8.03
CA SER A 193 -0.17 -24.78 -7.38
C SER A 193 1.01 -25.76 -7.27
N THR A 194 2.24 -25.26 -7.07
CA THR A 194 3.39 -26.16 -6.79
C THR A 194 3.11 -27.02 -5.55
N GLY A 195 3.18 -28.35 -5.71
CA GLY A 195 2.88 -29.30 -4.64
C GLY A 195 1.39 -29.62 -4.48
N GLY A 196 0.53 -29.04 -5.34
CA GLY A 196 -0.89 -29.31 -5.39
C GLY A 196 -1.21 -30.75 -5.82
N VAL A 197 -2.38 -31.22 -5.41
CA VAL A 197 -2.83 -32.61 -5.59
C VAL A 197 -3.73 -32.81 -6.82
N GLY A 198 -3.91 -31.77 -7.65
CA GLY A 198 -4.80 -31.79 -8.81
C GLY A 198 -6.28 -31.91 -8.41
N VAL A 199 -7.05 -32.66 -9.20
CA VAL A 199 -8.50 -32.75 -9.04
C VAL A 199 -8.89 -33.69 -7.89
N ARG A 200 -9.62 -33.17 -6.91
CA ARG A 200 -10.31 -33.94 -5.86
C ARG A 200 -11.79 -33.58 -5.80
N LYS A 201 -12.62 -34.55 -5.47
CA LYS A 201 -14.08 -34.39 -5.35
C LYS A 201 -14.54 -34.76 -3.96
N GLY A 202 -15.52 -34.02 -3.47
CA GLY A 202 -16.14 -34.24 -2.17
C GLY A 202 -17.53 -33.62 -2.14
N SER A 203 -18.06 -33.51 -0.93
CA SER A 203 -19.32 -32.80 -0.67
C SER A 203 -19.08 -31.62 0.25
N PHE A 204 -20.07 -30.74 0.36
CA PHE A 204 -20.04 -29.64 1.32
C PHE A 204 -21.39 -29.49 2.02
N MET A 205 -21.37 -28.81 3.17
CA MET A 205 -22.58 -28.40 3.90
C MET A 205 -22.41 -26.96 4.37
N LEU A 206 -23.44 -26.14 4.13
CA LEU A 206 -23.52 -24.78 4.65
C LEU A 206 -24.32 -24.77 5.93
N ASN A 207 -23.81 -24.07 6.93
CA ASN A 207 -24.59 -23.58 8.05
C ASN A 207 -24.90 -22.10 7.78
N THR A 208 -26.13 -21.82 7.38
CA THR A 208 -26.54 -20.46 6.99
C THR A 208 -26.79 -19.55 8.18
N ASP A 209 -26.97 -20.11 9.39
CA ASP A 209 -27.18 -19.33 10.61
C ASP A 209 -25.83 -18.91 11.20
N GLU A 210 -24.87 -19.83 11.25
CA GLU A 210 -23.51 -19.58 11.75
C GLU A 210 -22.54 -19.04 10.69
N HIS A 211 -22.96 -19.01 9.41
CA HIS A 211 -22.15 -18.59 8.27
C HIS A 211 -20.84 -19.38 8.15
N THR A 212 -20.94 -20.70 8.29
CA THR A 212 -19.80 -21.62 8.15
C THR A 212 -20.02 -22.61 7.01
N ILE A 213 -18.91 -23.14 6.48
CA ILE A 213 -18.89 -24.20 5.49
C ILE A 213 -18.03 -25.37 5.96
N THR A 214 -18.56 -26.57 5.79
CA THR A 214 -17.85 -27.82 6.06
C THR A 214 -17.72 -28.64 4.78
N PHE A 215 -16.51 -29.11 4.50
CA PHE A 215 -16.13 -29.98 3.39
C PHE A 215 -15.95 -31.43 3.88
N THR A 216 -16.39 -32.39 3.06
CA THR A 216 -16.17 -33.83 3.25
C THR A 216 -15.29 -34.35 2.12
N ASP A 217 -14.31 -35.19 2.44
CA ASP A 217 -13.34 -35.83 1.52
C ASP A 217 -12.40 -34.88 0.75
N VAL A 218 -12.57 -33.57 0.90
CA VAL A 218 -11.66 -32.54 0.37
C VAL A 218 -11.32 -31.49 1.43
N ASP A 219 -10.32 -30.69 1.14
CA ASP A 219 -9.92 -29.50 1.91
C ASP A 219 -10.28 -28.26 1.09
N LEU A 220 -10.49 -27.12 1.75
CA LEU A 220 -10.59 -25.81 1.11
C LEU A 220 -9.37 -25.60 0.19
N LEU A 221 -9.61 -25.10 -1.03
CA LEU A 221 -8.53 -24.75 -1.95
C LEU A 221 -7.61 -23.69 -1.30
N HIS A 222 -6.32 -23.99 -1.23
CA HIS A 222 -5.29 -23.10 -0.71
C HIS A 222 -3.94 -23.46 -1.34
N THR A 223 -2.95 -22.58 -1.20
CA THR A 223 -1.61 -22.83 -1.75
C THR A 223 -0.97 -24.02 -1.04
N ALA A 224 -0.55 -25.06 -1.76
CA ALA A 224 -0.12 -26.32 -1.15
C ALA A 224 1.08 -26.17 -0.18
N GLY A 225 1.96 -25.19 -0.40
CA GLY A 225 3.05 -24.86 0.54
C GLY A 225 2.56 -24.43 1.94
N TRP A 226 1.30 -24.05 2.07
CA TRP A 226 0.70 -23.50 3.28
C TRP A 226 -0.10 -24.52 4.10
N ASN A 227 -0.08 -25.81 3.75
CA ASN A 227 -0.76 -26.89 4.49
C ASN A 227 -0.48 -26.87 6.01
N HIS A 228 0.71 -26.39 6.43
CA HIS A 228 1.14 -26.31 7.82
C HIS A 228 0.49 -25.16 8.62
N MET A 229 -0.24 -24.24 8.00
CA MET A 229 -0.81 -23.08 8.70
C MET A 229 -1.88 -23.46 9.72
N THR A 230 -2.62 -24.54 9.49
CA THR A 230 -3.63 -25.04 10.41
C THR A 230 -3.83 -26.54 10.21
N SER A 231 -4.30 -27.23 11.24
CA SER A 231 -4.77 -28.62 11.10
C SER A 231 -6.19 -28.73 10.53
N ASN A 232 -6.94 -27.62 10.44
CA ASN A 232 -8.33 -27.61 10.01
C ASN A 232 -8.56 -26.82 8.72
N TRP A 233 -8.59 -27.55 7.60
CA TRP A 233 -8.89 -27.01 6.27
C TRP A 233 -10.28 -27.38 5.75
N LYS A 234 -11.12 -28.02 6.58
CA LYS A 234 -12.36 -28.63 6.09
C LYS A 234 -13.58 -28.43 6.96
N LYS A 235 -13.46 -28.27 8.28
CA LYS A 235 -14.63 -28.21 9.18
C LYS A 235 -14.87 -26.79 9.66
N ASP A 236 -16.10 -26.31 9.58
CA ASP A 236 -16.58 -25.08 10.20
C ASP A 236 -15.76 -23.85 9.82
N LEU A 237 -15.39 -23.77 8.55
CA LEU A 237 -14.62 -22.64 8.05
C LEU A 237 -15.53 -21.43 7.97
N LYS A 238 -15.06 -20.28 8.46
CA LYS A 238 -15.88 -19.07 8.52
C LYS A 238 -16.05 -18.48 7.14
N ILE A 239 -17.28 -18.28 6.70
CA ILE A 239 -17.57 -17.44 5.55
C ILE A 239 -17.66 -16.01 6.06
N LEU A 240 -16.75 -15.15 5.61
CA LEU A 240 -16.67 -13.76 6.07
C LEU A 240 -17.33 -12.79 5.11
N THR A 241 -17.28 -13.10 3.81
CA THR A 241 -17.96 -12.35 2.76
C THR A 241 -18.35 -13.32 1.65
N MET A 242 -19.59 -13.20 1.17
CA MET A 242 -20.05 -13.89 -0.04
C MET A 242 -21.00 -12.97 -0.80
N THR A 243 -20.66 -12.68 -2.04
CA THR A 243 -21.47 -11.92 -3.00
C THR A 243 -21.59 -12.73 -4.29
N GLU A 244 -22.21 -12.17 -5.33
CA GLU A 244 -22.27 -12.85 -6.63
C GLU A 244 -20.89 -13.11 -7.24
N ASN A 245 -19.91 -12.24 -6.92
CA ASN A 245 -18.59 -12.23 -7.54
C ASN A 245 -17.44 -12.50 -6.57
N GLN A 246 -17.64 -12.41 -5.26
CA GLN A 246 -16.59 -12.55 -4.25
C GLN A 246 -16.95 -13.58 -3.19
N LEU A 247 -15.98 -14.43 -2.83
CA LEU A 247 -16.08 -15.38 -1.73
C LEU A 247 -14.82 -15.25 -0.86
N ARG A 248 -14.98 -15.06 0.45
CA ARG A 248 -13.89 -14.95 1.42
C ARG A 248 -14.10 -15.94 2.56
N ILE A 249 -13.19 -16.91 2.70
CA ILE A 249 -13.28 -17.98 3.70
C ILE A 249 -12.09 -17.88 4.67
N GLY A 250 -12.39 -17.72 5.96
CA GLY A 250 -11.42 -17.62 7.04
C GLY A 250 -11.06 -18.96 7.68
N ILE A 251 -9.75 -19.17 7.87
CA ILE A 251 -9.16 -20.23 8.70
C ILE A 251 -8.34 -19.60 9.83
N LEU A 252 -8.30 -20.24 10.99
CA LEU A 252 -7.47 -19.78 12.11
C LEU A 252 -6.11 -20.49 12.06
N ARG A 253 -5.04 -19.71 11.88
CA ARG A 253 -3.66 -20.19 11.98
C ARG A 253 -3.40 -20.73 13.38
N GLN A 254 -2.74 -21.89 13.47
CA GLN A 254 -2.47 -22.56 14.74
C GLN A 254 -0.96 -22.57 15.04
N LYS A 255 -0.60 -22.11 16.23
CA LYS A 255 0.80 -22.04 16.67
C LYS A 255 1.53 -23.38 16.61
N ASP A 256 0.85 -24.47 16.94
CA ASP A 256 1.45 -25.80 16.98
C ASP A 256 1.80 -26.35 15.59
N THR A 257 1.11 -25.91 14.54
CA THR A 257 1.37 -26.36 13.16
C THR A 257 2.21 -25.35 12.39
N SER A 258 1.99 -24.05 12.58
CA SER A 258 2.68 -22.99 11.84
C SER A 258 3.96 -22.50 12.51
N GLY A 259 4.12 -22.69 13.82
CA GLY A 259 5.19 -22.07 14.62
C GLY A 259 4.97 -20.58 14.94
N GLU A 260 3.85 -20.00 14.50
CA GLU A 260 3.54 -18.58 14.62
C GLU A 260 2.25 -18.35 15.43
N ASP A 261 2.12 -17.19 16.07
CA ASP A 261 0.94 -16.89 16.88
C ASP A 261 -0.36 -16.89 16.04
N PRO A 262 -1.52 -17.20 16.66
CA PRO A 262 -2.79 -17.28 15.95
C PRO A 262 -3.11 -16.01 15.17
N TRP A 263 -3.60 -16.18 13.95
CA TRP A 263 -4.12 -15.13 13.08
C TRP A 263 -5.22 -15.69 12.20
N TRP A 264 -6.22 -14.88 11.86
CA TRP A 264 -7.14 -15.27 10.81
C TRP A 264 -6.46 -15.10 9.46
N ILE A 265 -6.40 -16.18 8.70
CA ILE A 265 -5.99 -16.20 7.30
C ILE A 265 -7.28 -16.34 6.49
N ILE A 266 -7.54 -15.37 5.62
CA ILE A 266 -8.74 -15.31 4.80
C ILE A 266 -8.33 -15.59 3.36
N TRP A 267 -8.86 -16.65 2.78
CA TRP A 267 -8.66 -16.99 1.38
C TRP A 267 -9.70 -16.28 0.52
N ASN A 268 -9.21 -15.50 -0.44
CA ASN A 268 -10.02 -14.68 -1.33
C ASN A 268 -10.23 -15.39 -2.67
N PHE A 269 -11.49 -15.51 -3.08
CA PHE A 269 -11.87 -16.09 -4.35
C PHE A 269 -12.82 -15.17 -5.10
N VAL A 270 -12.76 -15.28 -6.43
CA VAL A 270 -13.62 -14.58 -7.37
C VAL A 270 -14.42 -15.60 -8.20
N ASN A 271 -15.67 -15.26 -8.50
CA ASN A 271 -16.49 -16.04 -9.44
C ASN A 271 -15.81 -16.04 -10.81
N LYS A 272 -15.51 -17.23 -11.35
CA LYS A 272 -14.80 -17.37 -12.61
C LYS A 272 -15.53 -16.69 -13.77
N ALA A 273 -16.87 -16.78 -13.80
CA ALA A 273 -17.65 -16.15 -14.87
C ALA A 273 -17.50 -14.62 -14.86
N TYR A 274 -17.36 -14.00 -13.69
CA TYR A 274 -17.07 -12.57 -13.57
C TYR A 274 -15.64 -12.27 -14.00
N ALA A 275 -14.66 -13.04 -13.50
CA ALA A 275 -13.25 -12.87 -13.87
C ALA A 275 -12.99 -12.98 -15.38
N ASP A 276 -13.62 -13.96 -16.05
CA ASP A 276 -13.49 -14.18 -17.50
C ASP A 276 -14.07 -13.03 -18.35
N ASN A 277 -14.95 -12.20 -17.76
CA ASN A 277 -15.63 -11.09 -18.44
C ASN A 277 -15.33 -9.74 -17.79
N TYR A 278 -14.31 -9.65 -16.93
CA TYR A 278 -14.01 -8.44 -16.20
C TYR A 278 -13.35 -7.39 -17.10
N GLU A 279 -13.91 -6.19 -17.11
CA GLU A 279 -13.31 -5.00 -17.69
C GLU A 279 -13.01 -4.01 -16.56
N ALA A 280 -11.72 -3.67 -16.39
CA ALA A 280 -11.32 -2.72 -15.37
C ALA A 280 -11.97 -1.35 -15.65
N PRO A 281 -12.49 -0.65 -14.62
CA PRO A 281 -12.98 0.70 -14.80
C PRO A 281 -11.84 1.59 -15.33
N ALA A 282 -12.16 2.46 -16.29
CA ALA A 282 -11.18 3.40 -16.85
C ALA A 282 -10.58 4.25 -15.72
N GLN A 283 -9.27 4.14 -15.53
CA GLN A 283 -8.55 4.98 -14.59
C GLN A 283 -8.39 6.38 -15.22
N GLU A 284 -8.86 7.41 -14.53
CA GLU A 284 -8.55 8.78 -14.96
C GLU A 284 -7.06 9.05 -14.75
N ILE A 285 -6.32 9.14 -15.86
CA ILE A 285 -4.89 9.46 -15.86
C ILE A 285 -4.77 10.99 -15.81
N PHE A 286 -4.01 11.47 -14.84
CA PHE A 286 -3.60 12.87 -14.72
C PHE A 286 -2.09 12.94 -14.46
N PRO A 287 -1.45 14.10 -14.68
CA PRO A 287 -0.07 14.31 -14.28
C PRO A 287 0.13 14.07 -12.78
N THR A 288 1.20 13.34 -12.46
CA THR A 288 1.67 13.18 -11.08
C THR A 288 2.69 14.27 -10.77
N LEU A 289 2.45 15.07 -9.74
CA LEU A 289 3.38 16.09 -9.27
C LEU A 289 4.12 15.60 -8.01
N PRO A 290 5.43 15.86 -7.85
CA PRO A 290 6.18 15.54 -6.62
C PRO A 290 5.61 16.24 -5.39
N ASP A 291 5.65 15.65 -4.20
CA ASP A 291 4.99 16.18 -2.97
C ASP A 291 5.32 17.66 -2.64
N ASP A 292 6.50 18.15 -3.03
CA ASP A 292 6.99 19.52 -2.79
C ASP A 292 6.68 20.51 -3.93
N TRP A 293 5.96 20.08 -4.99
CA TRP A 293 5.70 20.89 -6.19
C TRP A 293 5.14 22.29 -5.89
N ARG A 294 4.27 22.36 -4.87
CA ARG A 294 3.54 23.58 -4.49
C ARG A 294 4.46 24.66 -3.95
N ASP A 295 5.57 24.27 -3.29
CA ASP A 295 6.55 25.22 -2.75
C ASP A 295 7.27 26.01 -3.85
N TYR A 296 7.31 25.49 -5.09
CA TYR A 296 7.96 26.16 -6.22
C TYR A 296 7.03 27.13 -6.96
N VAL A 297 5.75 26.79 -7.11
CA VAL A 297 4.78 27.63 -7.82
C VAL A 297 4.05 28.62 -6.91
N GLU A 298 4.04 28.38 -5.60
CA GLU A 298 3.61 29.32 -4.55
C GLU A 298 4.72 29.55 -3.52
N PRO A 299 5.86 30.15 -3.93
CA PRO A 299 7.00 30.38 -3.03
C PRO A 299 6.61 31.26 -1.84
N LYS A 300 7.20 31.00 -0.68
CA LYS A 300 6.89 31.70 0.60
C LYS A 300 7.59 33.06 0.74
N THR A 301 8.61 33.34 -0.07
CA THR A 301 9.44 34.55 0.04
C THR A 301 9.17 35.52 -1.11
N ASN A 302 9.44 35.09 -2.35
CA ASN A 302 9.14 35.89 -3.53
C ASN A 302 7.71 35.61 -4.02
N LEU A 303 6.74 36.22 -3.34
CA LEU A 303 5.31 35.93 -3.56
C LEU A 303 4.81 36.28 -4.96
N VAL A 304 5.58 37.03 -5.77
CA VAL A 304 5.20 37.43 -7.13
C VAL A 304 6.14 36.77 -8.13
N THR A 305 5.58 35.89 -8.97
CA THR A 305 6.31 35.28 -10.08
C THR A 305 5.78 35.81 -11.40
N THR A 306 6.69 36.27 -12.26
CA THR A 306 6.37 36.66 -13.63
C THR A 306 6.82 35.55 -14.57
N TYR A 307 6.00 35.21 -15.54
CA TYR A 307 6.30 34.25 -16.59
C TYR A 307 6.13 34.89 -17.96
N LYS A 308 6.89 34.42 -18.95
CA LYS A 308 6.66 34.67 -20.38
C LYS A 308 6.46 33.35 -21.09
N LEU A 309 5.67 33.32 -22.17
CA LEU A 309 5.70 32.15 -23.04
C LEU A 309 7.11 31.98 -23.64
N SER A 310 7.57 30.73 -23.72
CA SER A 310 8.88 30.39 -24.29
C SER A 310 9.02 30.90 -25.73
N ASP A 311 10.16 31.50 -26.05
CA ASP A 311 10.53 31.95 -27.40
C ASP A 311 11.00 30.80 -28.30
N ASP A 312 11.48 29.70 -27.70
CA ASP A 312 11.87 28.47 -28.40
C ASP A 312 10.66 27.55 -28.64
N LYS A 313 9.97 27.15 -27.57
CA LYS A 313 8.86 26.19 -27.63
C LYS A 313 7.67 26.66 -26.78
N PRO A 314 6.84 27.58 -27.27
CA PRO A 314 5.74 28.19 -26.50
C PRO A 314 4.58 27.24 -26.19
N PHE A 315 4.41 26.15 -26.96
CA PHE A 315 3.33 25.19 -26.78
C PHE A 315 3.73 23.78 -27.25
N ASP A 316 2.96 22.79 -26.81
CA ASP A 316 2.94 21.42 -27.29
C ASP A 316 1.61 20.78 -26.91
N TRP A 317 1.33 19.58 -27.40
CA TRP A 317 0.25 18.74 -26.88
C TRP A 317 0.82 17.81 -25.81
N CYS A 318 0.08 17.60 -24.74
CA CYS A 318 0.46 16.66 -23.68
C CYS A 318 -0.47 15.44 -23.69
N ASN A 319 0.08 14.28 -23.30
CA ASN A 319 -0.69 13.10 -22.94
C ASN A 319 -1.42 13.32 -21.62
N LEU A 320 -2.31 12.39 -21.25
CA LEU A 320 -3.09 12.48 -20.01
C LEU A 320 -2.20 12.46 -18.75
N ASP A 321 -1.03 11.83 -18.82
CA ASP A 321 -0.02 11.77 -17.76
C ASP A 321 0.87 13.03 -17.66
N GLY A 322 0.62 14.06 -18.49
CA GLY A 322 1.37 15.30 -18.52
C GLY A 322 2.59 15.31 -19.45
N SER A 323 3.02 14.16 -19.96
CA SER A 323 4.19 14.08 -20.87
C SER A 323 3.92 14.82 -22.18
N GLN A 324 4.89 15.63 -22.63
CA GLN A 324 4.79 16.36 -23.90
C GLN A 324 4.94 15.40 -25.09
N LYS A 325 4.15 15.62 -26.15
CA LYS A 325 4.16 14.79 -27.37
C LYS A 325 5.31 15.10 -28.33
N GLY A 326 5.99 16.23 -28.17
CA GLY A 326 7.13 16.62 -28.99
C GLY A 326 6.74 17.05 -30.41
N ILE A 327 5.58 17.70 -30.59
CA ILE A 327 5.10 18.10 -31.92
C ILE A 327 5.85 19.36 -32.39
N GLY A 328 6.94 19.15 -33.13
CA GLY A 328 7.83 20.24 -33.60
C GLY A 328 7.52 20.81 -34.99
N ASN A 329 6.48 20.34 -35.68
CA ASN A 329 6.19 20.74 -37.07
C ASN A 329 5.17 21.88 -37.22
N ILE A 330 4.74 22.50 -36.11
CA ILE A 330 3.78 23.61 -36.11
C ILE A 330 4.50 24.87 -35.65
N ALA A 331 4.60 25.86 -36.54
CA ALA A 331 5.35 27.08 -36.27
C ALA A 331 4.58 28.03 -35.33
N ALA A 332 5.28 28.55 -34.33
CA ALA A 332 4.79 29.60 -33.46
C ALA A 332 4.51 30.91 -34.22
N ARG A 333 3.47 31.62 -33.80
CA ARG A 333 3.15 32.96 -34.28
C ARG A 333 4.20 33.94 -33.75
N SER A 334 4.61 34.92 -34.56
CA SER A 334 5.55 35.96 -34.11
C SER A 334 4.95 36.80 -32.96
N GLY A 335 5.76 37.06 -31.94
CA GLY A 335 5.40 37.89 -30.78
C GLY A 335 4.75 37.13 -29.62
N VAL A 336 4.61 35.80 -29.71
CA VAL A 336 4.01 34.99 -28.63
C VAL A 336 4.80 35.07 -27.32
N GLU A 337 6.11 35.30 -27.41
CA GLU A 337 7.02 35.54 -26.29
C GLU A 337 6.71 36.81 -25.48
N GLU A 338 5.86 37.71 -26.01
CA GLU A 338 5.38 38.89 -25.30
C GLU A 338 4.17 38.61 -24.40
N VAL A 339 3.54 37.44 -24.53
CA VAL A 339 2.48 37.01 -23.61
C VAL A 339 3.10 36.76 -22.24
N THR A 340 2.62 37.47 -21.23
CA THR A 340 3.11 37.34 -19.85
C THR A 340 2.01 36.90 -18.91
N LEU A 341 2.39 36.12 -17.90
CA LEU A 341 1.52 35.75 -16.78
C LEU A 341 2.22 36.14 -15.48
N VAL A 342 1.59 36.95 -14.66
CA VAL A 342 2.07 37.30 -13.33
C VAL A 342 1.14 36.69 -12.31
N LEU A 343 1.68 35.90 -11.37
CA LEU A 343 0.94 35.28 -10.27
C LEU A 343 1.48 35.78 -8.94
N ASN A 344 0.58 36.20 -8.05
CA ASN A 344 0.89 36.57 -6.67
C ASN A 344 0.33 35.50 -5.71
N SER A 345 1.19 34.65 -5.14
CA SER A 345 0.80 33.59 -4.20
C SER A 345 0.33 34.10 -2.85
N GLY A 346 0.76 35.30 -2.44
CA GLY A 346 0.35 35.92 -1.19
C GLY A 346 -1.09 36.46 -1.20
N THR A 347 -1.54 36.95 -2.35
CA THR A 347 -2.86 37.59 -2.48
C THR A 347 -3.84 36.82 -3.39
N GLY A 348 -3.35 35.82 -4.12
CA GLY A 348 -4.08 35.12 -5.16
C GLY A 348 -4.41 36.02 -6.36
N ASP A 349 -3.68 37.11 -6.59
CA ASP A 349 -3.89 37.97 -7.77
C ASP A 349 -3.16 37.42 -9.00
N TYR A 350 -3.77 37.54 -10.18
CA TYR A 350 -3.10 37.32 -11.45
C TYR A 350 -3.19 38.55 -12.37
N THR A 351 -2.21 38.68 -13.26
CA THR A 351 -2.27 39.57 -14.42
C THR A 351 -1.73 38.81 -15.64
N LEU A 352 -2.55 38.63 -16.67
CA LEU A 352 -2.13 38.11 -17.97
C LEU A 352 -2.06 39.28 -18.95
N THR A 353 -0.93 39.46 -19.63
CA THR A 353 -0.80 40.41 -20.72
C THR A 353 -0.82 39.65 -22.04
N ASP A 354 -1.75 40.00 -22.94
CA ASP A 354 -1.87 39.35 -24.24
C ASP A 354 -0.82 39.84 -25.26
N ILE A 355 -0.84 39.26 -26.46
CA ILE A 355 0.10 39.60 -27.54
C ILE A 355 -0.01 41.05 -28.04
N ALA A 356 -1.13 41.74 -27.76
CA ALA A 356 -1.36 43.14 -28.09
C ALA A 356 -0.98 44.09 -26.93
N GLY A 357 -0.52 43.55 -25.80
CA GLY A 357 -0.19 44.32 -24.60
C GLY A 357 -1.40 44.65 -23.72
N VAL A 358 -2.55 44.00 -23.94
CA VAL A 358 -3.76 44.21 -23.11
C VAL A 358 -3.64 43.39 -21.83
N GLU A 359 -3.83 44.05 -20.68
CA GLU A 359 -3.81 43.38 -19.37
C GLU A 359 -5.20 42.86 -18.98
N HIS A 360 -5.23 41.59 -18.56
CA HIS A 360 -6.38 40.90 -17.99
C HIS A 360 -6.06 40.54 -16.54
N LYS A 361 -6.87 41.00 -15.59
CA LYS A 361 -6.58 40.91 -14.16
C LYS A 361 -7.71 40.23 -13.41
N GLY A 362 -7.35 39.54 -12.32
CA GLY A 362 -8.33 38.98 -11.41
C GLY A 362 -7.68 38.21 -10.28
N LYS A 363 -8.46 37.34 -9.65
CA LYS A 363 -8.03 36.37 -8.65
C LYS A 363 -7.85 34.96 -9.23
N TYR A 364 -6.99 34.16 -8.62
CA TYR A 364 -6.85 32.72 -8.85
C TYR A 364 -6.84 31.94 -7.53
N SER A 365 -7.12 30.64 -7.63
CA SER A 365 -6.85 29.64 -6.58
C SER A 365 -6.15 28.43 -7.19
N LEU A 366 -5.43 27.67 -6.38
CA LEU A 366 -4.69 26.47 -6.80
C LEU A 366 -5.06 25.28 -5.90
N SER A 367 -5.53 24.18 -6.50
CA SER A 367 -5.89 22.95 -5.79
C SER A 367 -4.66 22.07 -5.48
N ASP A 368 -4.84 21.08 -4.60
CA ASP A 368 -3.78 20.12 -4.24
C ASP A 368 -3.40 19.18 -5.39
N GLU A 369 -4.25 19.08 -6.42
CA GLU A 369 -4.00 18.34 -7.66
C GLU A 369 -3.34 19.18 -8.76
N GLY A 370 -2.84 20.39 -8.44
CA GLY A 370 -2.15 21.24 -9.41
C GLY A 370 -3.08 21.91 -10.44
N VAL A 371 -4.31 22.26 -10.05
CA VAL A 371 -5.28 22.94 -10.92
C VAL A 371 -5.47 24.39 -10.50
N TYR A 372 -5.05 25.32 -11.37
CA TYR A 372 -5.36 26.73 -11.26
C TYR A 372 -6.81 26.98 -11.69
N THR A 373 -7.55 27.75 -10.89
CA THR A 373 -8.89 28.25 -11.23
C THR A 373 -8.87 29.77 -11.23
N PHE A 374 -9.23 30.38 -12.36
CA PHE A 374 -9.26 31.83 -12.51
C PHE A 374 -10.67 32.39 -12.27
N SER A 375 -10.75 33.56 -11.64
CA SER A 375 -12.02 34.26 -11.37
C SER A 375 -12.73 34.75 -12.63
N GLU A 376 -11.98 35.06 -13.68
CA GLU A 376 -12.50 35.49 -14.98
C GLU A 376 -11.91 34.59 -16.08
N PRO A 377 -12.63 34.35 -17.19
CA PRO A 377 -12.07 33.62 -18.32
C PRO A 377 -10.86 34.38 -18.89
N LEU A 378 -9.74 33.69 -19.08
CA LEU A 378 -8.56 34.24 -19.75
C LEU A 378 -8.85 34.41 -21.26
N PRO A 379 -8.25 35.41 -21.94
CA PRO A 379 -8.44 35.64 -23.36
C PRO A 379 -7.98 34.44 -24.20
N GLU A 380 -8.60 34.27 -25.37
CA GLU A 380 -8.13 33.33 -26.37
C GLU A 380 -6.98 33.95 -27.18
N ILE A 381 -5.79 33.35 -27.15
CA ILE A 381 -4.61 33.85 -27.86
C ILE A 381 -4.13 32.78 -28.84
N VAL A 382 -4.18 33.09 -30.13
CA VAL A 382 -3.64 32.19 -31.18
C VAL A 382 -2.12 32.17 -31.09
N LEU A 383 -1.55 31.01 -30.72
CA LEU A 383 -0.11 30.81 -30.51
C LEU A 383 0.63 30.28 -31.74
N SER A 384 -0.08 29.64 -32.67
CA SER A 384 0.50 29.04 -33.88
C SER A 384 0.11 29.80 -35.14
N THR A 385 0.93 29.69 -36.17
CA THR A 385 0.66 30.31 -37.49
C THR A 385 -0.54 29.71 -38.23
N ASP A 386 -0.86 28.44 -37.98
CA ASP A 386 -2.01 27.73 -38.57
C ASP A 386 -3.28 27.80 -37.70
N GLY A 387 -3.20 28.44 -36.53
CA GLY A 387 -4.33 28.62 -35.62
C GLY A 387 -4.68 27.41 -34.76
N ARG A 388 -3.94 26.30 -34.85
CA ARG A 388 -4.25 25.07 -34.10
C ARG A 388 -3.90 25.15 -32.62
N ALA A 389 -2.76 25.73 -32.29
CA ALA A 389 -2.39 26.04 -30.92
C ALA A 389 -3.06 27.34 -30.49
N LEU A 390 -3.97 27.22 -29.52
CA LEU A 390 -4.78 28.30 -28.98
C LEU A 390 -4.64 28.30 -27.46
N PHE A 391 -4.08 29.37 -26.89
CA PHE A 391 -4.13 29.61 -25.46
C PHE A 391 -5.54 29.96 -25.04
N LYS A 392 -6.07 29.23 -24.06
CA LYS A 392 -7.36 29.47 -23.40
C LYS A 392 -7.45 28.70 -22.09
N THR A 393 -8.40 29.09 -21.25
CA THR A 393 -8.85 28.29 -20.10
C THR A 393 -9.92 27.27 -20.52
N ASN A 394 -10.13 26.25 -19.69
CA ASN A 394 -11.31 25.39 -19.79
C ASN A 394 -12.61 26.18 -19.53
N PRO A 395 -13.81 25.65 -19.88
CA PRO A 395 -15.09 26.32 -19.61
C PRO A 395 -15.34 26.65 -18.13
N ASP A 396 -14.75 25.88 -17.21
CA ASP A 396 -14.78 26.11 -15.76
C ASP A 396 -13.69 27.11 -15.27
N ARG A 397 -12.98 27.75 -16.21
CA ARG A 397 -11.86 28.70 -16.00
C ARG A 397 -10.62 28.07 -15.39
N THR A 398 -10.38 26.78 -15.67
CA THR A 398 -9.21 26.06 -15.13
C THR A 398 -8.06 25.92 -16.13
N LEU A 399 -6.85 25.82 -15.58
CA LEU A 399 -5.64 25.28 -16.21
C LEU A 399 -4.96 24.31 -15.25
N ARG A 400 -4.44 23.20 -15.77
CA ARG A 400 -3.73 22.19 -14.97
C ARG A 400 -2.22 22.29 -15.20
N ILE A 401 -1.42 22.11 -14.15
CA ILE A 401 0.03 21.93 -14.24
C ILE A 401 0.32 20.57 -14.85
N MET A 402 1.00 20.54 -16.00
CA MET A 402 1.46 19.32 -16.67
C MET A 402 2.81 18.89 -16.13
N SER A 403 3.72 19.86 -16.00
CA SER A 403 5.06 19.67 -15.47
C SER A 403 5.66 21.02 -15.08
N TYR A 404 6.77 20.99 -14.36
CA TYR A 404 7.59 22.15 -14.10
C TYR A 404 9.06 21.74 -14.06
N GLU A 405 9.94 22.71 -14.27
CA GLU A 405 11.38 22.56 -14.04
C GLU A 405 11.84 23.59 -13.02
N THR A 406 12.83 23.22 -12.23
CA THR A 406 13.50 24.12 -11.31
C THR A 406 14.94 24.30 -11.75
N SER A 407 15.46 25.49 -11.47
CA SER A 407 16.86 25.79 -11.63
C SER A 407 17.64 24.88 -10.71
N ASP A 408 18.46 24.06 -11.33
CA ASP A 408 19.52 23.29 -10.69
C ASP A 408 20.46 24.14 -9.81
N PHE A 409 20.46 25.46 -10.01
CA PHE A 409 21.34 26.42 -9.36
C PHE A 409 20.61 27.12 -8.19
N THR A 410 19.47 27.74 -8.48
CA THR A 410 18.75 28.56 -7.49
C THR A 410 17.66 27.80 -6.74
N GLY A 411 17.30 26.58 -7.18
CA GLY A 411 16.13 25.84 -6.72
C GLY A 411 14.79 26.52 -7.07
N GLY A 412 14.83 27.69 -7.72
CA GLY A 412 13.66 28.43 -8.15
C GLY A 412 13.08 27.85 -9.43
N LEU A 413 11.76 27.94 -9.58
CA LEU A 413 11.05 27.55 -10.79
C LEU A 413 11.65 28.25 -12.04
N THR A 414 11.96 27.48 -13.07
CA THR A 414 12.42 27.99 -14.38
C THR A 414 11.34 27.86 -15.43
N ASP A 415 10.67 26.72 -15.46
CA ASP A 415 9.70 26.37 -16.50
C ASP A 415 8.43 25.84 -15.85
N LEU A 416 7.29 26.23 -16.40
CA LEU A 416 5.98 25.81 -15.96
C LEU A 416 5.12 25.49 -17.17
N TRP A 417 4.69 24.24 -17.28
CA TRP A 417 3.73 23.81 -18.30
C TRP A 417 2.33 23.83 -17.72
N LEU A 418 1.49 24.74 -18.22
CA LEU A 418 0.05 24.79 -17.92
C LEU A 418 -0.74 24.27 -19.11
N ALA A 419 -1.89 23.63 -18.89
CA ALA A 419 -2.68 23.15 -20.01
C ALA A 419 -4.19 23.25 -19.84
N SER A 420 -4.86 23.39 -20.99
CA SER A 420 -6.31 23.24 -21.13
C SER A 420 -6.66 21.86 -21.72
N LYS A 421 -7.87 21.39 -21.42
CA LYS A 421 -8.40 20.10 -21.88
C LYS A 421 -8.79 20.18 -23.34
N GLU A 422 -8.45 19.14 -24.11
CA GLU A 422 -9.05 18.88 -25.41
C GLU A 422 -9.93 17.63 -25.32
N LEU A 423 -11.20 17.80 -25.66
CA LEU A 423 -12.22 16.76 -25.60
C LEU A 423 -12.54 16.25 -27.02
N ASP A 424 -12.84 14.96 -27.13
CA ASP A 424 -13.36 14.37 -28.37
C ASP A 424 -14.84 14.76 -28.59
N ASP A 425 -15.44 14.24 -29.67
CA ASP A 425 -16.83 14.51 -30.03
C ASP A 425 -17.86 13.85 -29.08
N GLN A 426 -17.41 12.97 -28.17
CA GLN A 426 -18.21 12.39 -27.09
C GLN A 426 -17.93 13.04 -25.72
N ALA A 427 -17.19 14.16 -25.70
CA ALA A 427 -16.80 14.88 -24.49
C ALA A 427 -15.82 14.12 -23.56
N ASN A 428 -15.13 13.09 -24.05
CA ASN A 428 -14.06 12.45 -23.31
C ASN A 428 -12.77 13.25 -23.45
N LEU A 429 -12.04 13.39 -22.34
CA LEU A 429 -10.70 13.96 -22.36
C LEU A 429 -9.74 12.99 -23.06
N TYR A 430 -9.10 13.43 -24.15
CA TYR A 430 -8.16 12.59 -24.90
C TYR A 430 -6.73 13.15 -24.95
N GLN A 431 -6.55 14.46 -24.73
CA GLN A 431 -5.24 15.10 -24.59
C GLN A 431 -5.35 16.50 -23.95
N TYR A 432 -4.21 17.12 -23.73
CA TYR A 432 -4.11 18.50 -23.25
C TYR A 432 -3.40 19.40 -24.27
N MET A 433 -3.84 20.64 -24.39
CA MET A 433 -3.09 21.72 -25.06
C MET A 433 -2.21 22.41 -24.02
N GLY A 434 -0.89 22.19 -24.09
CA GLY A 434 0.10 22.69 -23.15
C GLY A 434 0.73 24.02 -23.58
N TYR A 435 0.98 24.86 -22.59
CA TYR A 435 1.56 26.20 -22.71
C TYR A 435 2.83 26.28 -21.87
N HIS A 436 3.93 26.65 -22.50
CA HIS A 436 5.23 26.67 -21.86
C HIS A 436 5.57 28.07 -21.34
N PHE A 437 5.45 28.24 -20.03
CA PHE A 437 5.75 29.48 -19.34
C PHE A 437 7.15 29.42 -18.71
N VAL A 438 8.04 30.31 -19.14
CA VAL A 438 9.38 30.49 -18.59
C VAL A 438 9.35 31.59 -17.54
N ALA A 439 9.75 31.25 -16.32
CA ALA A 439 9.82 32.17 -15.20
C ALA A 439 10.88 33.26 -15.44
N GLN A 440 10.47 34.51 -15.25
CA GLN A 440 11.29 35.69 -15.41
C GLN A 440 11.93 36.04 -14.08
N THR A 441 13.20 35.70 -13.93
CA THR A 441 13.99 36.01 -12.74
C THR A 441 14.74 37.33 -12.95
N ALA A 442 14.07 38.46 -12.69
CA ALA A 442 14.73 39.75 -12.77
C ALA A 442 15.90 39.84 -11.77
N GLY A 443 17.14 39.89 -12.27
CA GLY A 443 18.34 40.11 -11.44
C GLY A 443 18.79 38.93 -10.58
N ALA A 444 18.37 37.69 -10.89
CA ALA A 444 18.88 36.53 -10.17
C ALA A 444 20.37 36.32 -10.46
N VAL A 445 21.19 36.53 -9.44
CA VAL A 445 22.60 36.15 -9.48
C VAL A 445 22.64 34.62 -9.47
N LYS A 446 23.30 34.04 -10.47
CA LYS A 446 23.54 32.61 -10.53
C LYS A 446 24.23 32.16 -9.24
N SER A 447 23.64 31.21 -8.54
CA SER A 447 24.16 30.71 -7.28
C SER A 447 24.05 29.20 -7.21
N TYR A 448 24.92 28.55 -6.46
CA TYR A 448 24.93 27.08 -6.31
C TYR A 448 24.54 26.74 -4.87
N LYS A 449 23.57 25.84 -4.70
CA LYS A 449 23.18 25.35 -3.37
C LYS A 449 24.35 24.60 -2.75
N ALA A 450 24.69 24.99 -1.53
CA ALA A 450 25.73 24.36 -0.73
C ALA A 450 25.19 23.97 0.65
N THR A 451 25.58 22.79 1.12
CA THR A 451 25.19 22.25 2.43
C THR A 451 26.38 21.58 3.10
N MET A 452 26.46 21.69 4.42
CA MET A 452 27.39 20.92 5.25
C MET A 452 26.63 19.78 5.91
N HIS A 453 27.15 18.57 5.77
CA HIS A 453 26.61 17.33 6.29
C HIS A 453 27.50 16.82 7.41
N PHE A 454 26.90 16.35 8.49
CA PHE A 454 27.56 15.74 9.63
C PHE A 454 26.88 14.43 9.98
N PHE A 455 27.65 13.45 10.44
CA PHE A 455 27.12 12.24 11.04
C PHE A 455 28.04 11.70 12.14
N ASP A 456 27.43 11.07 13.14
CA ASP A 456 28.10 10.48 14.29
C ASP A 456 28.30 8.96 14.15
N LEU A 457 28.93 8.33 15.15
CA LEU A 457 29.13 6.86 15.19
C LEU A 457 27.81 6.07 15.26
N GLY A 458 26.71 6.72 15.63
CA GLY A 458 25.36 6.17 15.65
C GLY A 458 24.63 6.32 14.31
N TRP A 459 25.28 6.88 13.29
CA TRP A 459 24.68 7.20 11.99
C TRP A 459 23.52 8.18 12.08
N ILE A 460 23.55 9.09 13.05
CA ILE A 460 22.60 10.21 13.11
C ILE A 460 23.12 11.32 12.21
N PHE A 461 22.35 11.68 11.18
CA PHE A 461 22.71 12.69 10.19
C PHE A 461 22.11 14.05 10.54
N THR A 462 22.93 15.08 10.46
CA THR A 462 22.53 16.49 10.60
C THR A 462 23.06 17.29 9.42
N VAL A 463 22.26 18.20 8.90
CA VAL A 463 22.61 19.04 7.75
C VAL A 463 22.46 20.52 8.15
N SER A 464 23.37 21.38 7.66
CA SER A 464 23.24 22.82 7.84
C SER A 464 22.03 23.37 7.06
N GLU A 465 21.56 24.55 7.44
CA GLU A 465 20.74 25.35 6.52
C GLU A 465 21.49 25.55 5.19
N PRO A 466 20.77 25.53 4.05
CA PRO A 466 21.40 25.69 2.75
C PRO A 466 21.93 27.12 2.57
N LEU A 467 23.13 27.22 2.01
CA LEU A 467 23.70 28.47 1.51
C LEU A 467 23.71 28.48 -0.01
N PHE A 468 23.76 29.67 -0.60
CA PHE A 468 23.78 29.84 -2.04
C PHE A 468 25.05 30.58 -2.45
N ILE A 469 25.95 29.87 -3.12
CA ILE A 469 27.27 30.35 -3.51
C ILE A 469 27.15 31.07 -4.85
N SER A 470 27.24 32.40 -4.87
CA SER A 470 26.97 33.20 -6.07
C SER A 470 28.20 33.81 -6.74
N GLY A 471 29.39 33.57 -6.18
CA GLY A 471 30.67 34.07 -6.69
C GLY A 471 31.81 33.81 -5.71
N ASP A 472 32.96 34.40 -6.03
CA ASP A 472 34.12 34.43 -5.13
C ASP A 472 33.75 35.02 -3.77
N GLY A 473 34.18 34.38 -2.67
CA GLY A 473 33.94 34.92 -1.33
C GLY A 473 34.10 33.90 -0.21
N ASP A 474 33.91 34.39 1.01
CA ASP A 474 33.86 33.54 2.20
C ASP A 474 32.40 33.17 2.52
N TYR A 475 32.17 31.90 2.84
CA TYR A 475 30.85 31.37 3.21
C TYR A 475 30.96 30.52 4.48
N THR A 476 30.05 30.73 5.44
CA THR A 476 30.09 30.05 6.75
C THR A 476 28.88 29.15 6.95
N PHE A 477 29.11 27.84 7.02
CA PHE A 477 28.11 26.82 7.30
C PHE A 477 28.05 26.58 8.80
N VAL A 478 26.86 26.36 9.35
CA VAL A 478 26.65 26.10 10.78
C VAL A 478 25.73 24.90 10.95
N ILE A 479 26.16 23.94 11.75
CA ILE A 479 25.33 22.86 12.29
C ILE A 479 25.12 23.15 13.77
N ALA A 480 23.87 23.33 14.17
CA ALA A 480 23.48 23.48 15.57
C ALA A 480 23.17 22.12 16.19
N GLY A 481 23.37 22.00 17.50
CA GLY A 481 23.11 20.77 18.25
C GLY A 481 24.30 20.34 19.10
N ALA A 482 24.36 19.06 19.45
CA ALA A 482 25.48 18.50 20.18
C ALA A 482 25.80 17.11 19.65
N SER A 483 27.09 16.74 19.66
CA SER A 483 27.56 15.40 19.37
C SER A 483 28.86 15.14 20.14
N ASP A 484 28.90 14.03 20.88
CA ASP A 484 30.08 13.54 21.61
C ASP A 484 30.86 12.46 20.84
N ALA A 485 30.34 12.00 19.70
CA ALA A 485 30.90 10.90 18.91
C ALA A 485 30.94 11.20 17.39
N PRO A 486 31.54 12.32 16.95
CA PRO A 486 31.64 12.67 15.53
C PRO A 486 32.31 11.56 14.71
N TYR A 487 31.77 11.27 13.53
CA TYR A 487 32.30 10.22 12.65
C TYR A 487 32.61 10.71 11.23
N GLY A 488 31.74 11.55 10.66
CA GLY A 488 32.03 12.17 9.38
C GLY A 488 31.43 13.55 9.20
N MET A 489 32.09 14.38 8.38
CA MET A 489 31.63 15.71 8.02
C MET A 489 32.12 16.08 6.63
N TYR A 490 31.22 16.51 5.76
CA TYR A 490 31.55 16.96 4.41
C TYR A 490 30.69 18.14 3.97
N LEU A 491 31.20 18.94 3.06
CA LEU A 491 30.50 20.05 2.44
C LEU A 491 30.31 19.74 0.96
N ASP A 492 29.08 19.88 0.48
CA ASP A 492 28.72 19.73 -0.93
C ASP A 492 28.30 21.07 -1.50
N ILE A 493 28.82 21.41 -2.68
CA ILE A 493 28.30 22.48 -3.54
C ILE A 493 27.76 21.83 -4.79
N GLN A 494 26.44 21.75 -4.88
CA GLN A 494 25.76 20.96 -5.89
C GLN A 494 25.95 21.56 -7.29
N LYS A 495 26.29 20.70 -8.26
CA LYS A 495 26.34 21.00 -9.70
C LYS A 495 27.34 22.07 -10.15
N ILE A 496 28.12 22.67 -9.25
CA ILE A 496 29.06 23.75 -9.56
C ILE A 496 30.15 23.35 -10.57
N LEU A 497 30.56 22.07 -10.57
CA LEU A 497 31.62 21.57 -11.44
C LEU A 497 31.18 21.45 -12.91
N LYS A 498 29.87 21.45 -13.19
CA LYS A 498 29.34 21.44 -14.57
C LYS A 498 29.83 22.63 -15.39
N GLU A 499 30.01 23.77 -14.72
CA GLU A 499 30.31 25.05 -15.37
C GLU A 499 31.58 25.69 -14.85
N ASN A 500 32.00 25.34 -13.63
CA ASN A 500 33.21 25.86 -12.99
C ASN A 500 34.12 24.67 -12.63
N PRO A 501 34.60 23.88 -13.61
CA PRO A 501 35.45 22.72 -13.32
C PRO A 501 36.78 23.10 -12.66
N ASN A 502 37.20 24.36 -12.78
CA ASN A 502 38.43 24.91 -12.21
C ASN A 502 38.20 25.70 -10.90
N MET A 503 37.03 25.59 -10.28
CA MET A 503 36.78 26.24 -8.99
C MET A 503 37.68 25.66 -7.89
N ASP A 504 37.86 26.40 -6.79
CA ASP A 504 38.39 25.85 -5.53
C ASP A 504 37.51 26.26 -4.33
N VAL A 505 37.44 25.37 -3.34
CA VAL A 505 36.80 25.61 -2.05
C VAL A 505 37.86 25.31 -1.02
N ALA A 506 38.45 26.33 -0.39
CA ALA A 506 39.47 26.15 0.65
C ALA A 506 38.85 26.31 2.04
N ILE A 507 39.15 25.41 2.98
CA ILE A 507 38.70 25.60 4.38
C ILE A 507 39.50 26.74 4.99
N LYS A 508 38.79 27.76 5.47
CA LYS A 508 39.37 28.98 6.04
C LYS A 508 39.43 28.96 7.56
N GLU A 509 38.36 28.48 8.19
CA GLU A 509 38.24 28.41 9.65
C GLU A 509 37.25 27.32 10.05
N ILE A 510 37.55 26.60 11.13
CA ILE A 510 36.58 25.71 11.79
C ILE A 510 36.43 26.16 13.24
N LYS A 511 35.19 26.32 13.69
CA LYS A 511 34.82 26.67 15.05
C LYS A 511 33.92 25.60 15.67
N VAL A 512 34.30 25.12 16.85
CA VAL A 512 33.54 24.20 17.69
C VAL A 512 33.11 24.96 18.93
N ASP A 513 31.80 25.05 19.16
CA ASP A 513 31.21 25.84 20.25
C ASP A 513 31.73 27.28 20.30
N GLY A 514 31.93 27.87 19.12
CA GLY A 514 32.47 29.22 18.93
C GLY A 514 34.00 29.35 19.07
N ALA A 515 34.71 28.30 19.49
CA ALA A 515 36.17 28.29 19.61
C ALA A 515 36.83 27.74 18.33
N ALA A 516 37.82 28.46 17.80
CA ALA A 516 38.56 28.01 16.62
C ALA A 516 39.44 26.79 16.95
N ILE A 517 39.42 25.78 16.06
CA ILE A 517 40.23 24.57 16.17
C ILE A 517 41.29 24.51 15.06
N PRO A 518 42.43 23.84 15.29
CA PRO A 518 43.43 23.62 14.24
C PRO A 518 42.92 22.60 13.21
N PHE A 519 43.32 22.78 11.95
CA PHE A 519 43.07 21.85 10.84
C PHE A 519 44.18 22.00 9.79
N ASP A 520 44.27 21.05 8.86
CA ASP A 520 45.14 21.10 7.69
C ASP A 520 44.31 20.96 6.42
N ASP A 521 44.10 22.06 5.68
CA ASP A 521 43.32 22.04 4.43
C ASP A 521 43.96 21.14 3.35
N THR A 522 45.27 20.92 3.41
CA THR A 522 45.98 20.10 2.43
C THR A 522 45.71 18.60 2.64
N ALA A 523 45.31 18.21 3.85
CA ALA A 523 44.90 16.84 4.18
C ALA A 523 43.40 16.59 4.00
N ILE A 524 42.60 17.64 3.74
CA ILE A 524 41.15 17.52 3.52
C ILE A 524 40.87 17.33 2.03
N ASP A 525 40.23 16.20 1.71
CA ASP A 525 39.97 15.78 0.33
C ASP A 525 39.15 16.81 -0.45
N ARG A 526 39.56 17.02 -1.70
CA ARG A 526 38.74 17.63 -2.77
C ARG A 526 38.20 16.48 -3.60
N GLY A 527 36.89 16.27 -3.56
CA GLY A 527 36.25 15.11 -4.18
C GLY A 527 34.99 15.49 -4.93
N VAL A 528 34.40 14.49 -5.59
CA VAL A 528 33.06 14.61 -6.15
C VAL A 528 32.03 14.16 -5.12
N GLY A 529 30.86 14.80 -5.14
CA GLY A 529 29.69 14.32 -4.41
C GLY A 529 29.08 13.08 -5.07
N ASP A 530 27.88 12.73 -4.64
CA ASP A 530 27.15 11.58 -5.19
C ASP A 530 26.77 11.80 -6.68
N ASP A 531 26.64 13.08 -7.08
CA ASP A 531 26.59 13.51 -8.47
C ASP A 531 27.98 14.01 -8.90
N ALA A 532 28.47 13.54 -10.05
CA ALA A 532 29.78 13.91 -10.62
C ALA A 532 29.97 15.42 -10.84
N THR A 533 28.88 16.19 -10.88
CA THR A 533 28.90 17.65 -11.02
C THR A 533 28.98 18.41 -9.68
N THR A 534 28.95 17.71 -8.55
CA THR A 534 29.00 18.28 -7.20
C THR A 534 30.42 18.35 -6.68
N ALA A 535 30.86 19.53 -6.21
CA ALA A 535 32.13 19.68 -5.52
C ALA A 535 31.97 19.31 -4.04
N ARG A 536 32.76 18.35 -3.56
CA ARG A 536 32.77 17.90 -2.16
C ARG A 536 34.10 18.25 -1.47
N ARG A 537 34.02 18.83 -0.27
CA ARG A 537 35.15 18.88 0.68
C ARG A 537 34.86 17.95 1.85
N TYR A 538 35.65 16.88 2.01
CA TYR A 538 35.41 15.87 3.05
C TYR A 538 36.23 16.18 4.30
N ILE A 539 35.74 17.12 5.12
CA ILE A 539 36.45 17.74 6.26
C ILE A 539 36.82 16.72 7.36
N LEU A 540 35.91 15.81 7.67
CA LEU A 540 36.17 14.65 8.52
C LEU A 540 35.79 13.41 7.72
N ASN A 541 36.76 12.85 7.00
CA ASN A 541 36.62 11.60 6.26
C ASN A 541 37.02 10.39 7.13
N PRO A 542 36.07 9.55 7.59
CA PRO A 542 36.39 8.36 8.38
C PRO A 542 37.18 7.28 7.63
N TRP A 543 37.33 7.43 6.31
CA TRP A 543 38.11 6.54 5.44
C TRP A 543 39.36 7.21 4.84
N GLY A 544 39.62 8.47 5.19
CA GLY A 544 40.68 9.29 4.62
C GLY A 544 41.73 9.75 5.62
N ALA A 545 42.57 10.70 5.21
CA ALA A 545 43.69 11.20 6.01
C ALA A 545 43.23 11.88 7.32
N THR A 546 42.03 12.45 7.33
CA THR A 546 41.44 13.17 8.48
C THR A 546 40.70 12.26 9.46
N ALA A 547 40.68 10.93 9.27
CA ALA A 547 39.91 10.02 10.14
C ALA A 547 40.31 10.14 11.63
N GLY A 548 41.57 10.47 11.89
CA GLY A 548 42.10 10.68 13.25
C GLY A 548 41.65 11.98 13.91
N ASP A 549 41.05 12.91 13.17
CA ASP A 549 40.68 14.25 13.66
C ASP A 549 39.33 14.27 14.36
N ALA A 550 38.57 13.15 14.36
CA ALA A 550 37.25 13.06 14.99
C ALA A 550 37.17 13.70 16.39
N PRO A 551 38.12 13.48 17.33
CA PRO A 551 38.06 14.11 18.65
C PRO A 551 38.05 15.65 18.66
N ASN A 552 38.54 16.29 17.58
CA ASN A 552 38.55 17.75 17.45
C ASN A 552 37.17 18.33 17.12
N TYR A 553 36.22 17.49 16.66
CA TYR A 553 34.90 17.89 16.19
C TYR A 553 33.77 17.54 17.17
N VAL A 554 34.09 17.31 18.44
CA VAL A 554 33.07 17.14 19.52
C VAL A 554 32.51 18.52 19.87
N PHE A 555 31.19 18.71 19.80
CA PHE A 555 30.54 19.99 20.08
C PHE A 555 29.31 19.82 20.97
N GLY A 556 29.04 20.79 21.85
CA GLY A 556 27.90 20.83 22.75
C GLY A 556 26.79 21.79 22.32
N SER A 557 27.06 22.67 21.35
CA SER A 557 26.11 23.70 20.88
C SER A 557 26.10 23.87 19.36
N SER A 558 27.27 23.93 18.72
CA SER A 558 27.37 24.05 17.26
C SER A 558 28.78 23.78 16.75
N ILE A 559 28.85 23.42 15.47
CA ILE A 559 30.07 23.44 14.68
C ILE A 559 29.85 24.35 13.47
N ALA A 560 30.82 25.23 13.20
CA ALA A 560 30.79 26.17 12.10
C ALA A 560 32.05 26.05 11.24
N VAL A 561 31.88 25.98 9.93
CA VAL A 561 32.98 25.89 8.96
C VAL A 561 32.87 27.06 8.00
N THR A 562 33.91 27.89 7.94
CA THR A 562 34.05 28.95 6.94
C THR A 562 34.96 28.47 5.83
N VAL A 563 34.50 28.61 4.58
CA VAL A 563 35.27 28.29 3.37
C VAL A 563 35.45 29.53 2.51
N THR A 564 36.56 29.59 1.79
CA THR A 564 36.77 30.54 0.69
C THR A 564 36.47 29.84 -0.61
N VAL A 565 35.48 30.31 -1.36
CA VAL A 565 35.18 29.84 -2.71
C VAL A 565 35.86 30.74 -3.73
N LYS A 566 36.50 30.11 -4.72
CA LYS A 566 37.00 30.73 -5.95
C LYS A 566 36.35 30.05 -7.14
N MET A 567 35.61 30.80 -7.96
CA MET A 567 34.88 30.23 -9.10
C MET A 567 35.82 29.76 -10.22
N ASP A 568 37.03 30.33 -10.29
CA ASP A 568 38.10 29.85 -11.15
C ASP A 568 39.44 30.12 -10.47
N ASN A 569 40.18 29.05 -10.18
CA ASN A 569 41.53 29.08 -9.62
C ASN A 569 42.60 28.69 -10.67
N GLY A 570 42.21 28.52 -11.93
CA GLY A 570 43.11 28.15 -13.04
C GLY A 570 43.56 26.68 -13.04
N THR A 571 43.08 25.87 -12.10
CA THR A 571 43.38 24.44 -11.98
C THR A 571 42.10 23.67 -11.71
N PRO A 572 41.90 22.48 -12.30
CA PRO A 572 40.74 21.64 -12.02
C PRO A 572 40.57 21.37 -10.52
N PHE A 573 39.32 21.42 -10.03
CA PHE A 573 39.00 21.11 -8.64
C PHE A 573 39.35 19.66 -8.29
N ILE A 574 39.09 18.75 -9.22
CA ILE A 574 39.49 17.35 -9.16
C ILE A 574 40.74 17.20 -10.00
N VAL A 575 41.86 16.89 -9.34
CA VAL A 575 43.11 16.54 -10.01
C VAL A 575 43.07 15.03 -10.23
N GLU A 576 43.11 14.57 -11.48
CA GLU A 576 43.26 13.14 -11.77
C GLU A 576 44.59 12.66 -11.17
N GLU A 577 44.55 11.62 -10.32
CA GLU A 577 45.76 10.93 -9.89
C GLU A 577 46.35 10.15 -11.08
N GLU A 578 47.65 10.32 -11.36
CA GLU A 578 48.40 9.53 -12.35
C GLU A 578 48.56 8.05 -11.94
#